data_AF-A0A2M8G5K2-F1
#
_entry.id   AF-A0A2M8G5K2-F1
#
_cell.length_a   1.000
_cell.length_b   1.000
_cell.length_c   1.000
_cell.angle_alpha   90.00
_cell.angle_beta   90.00
_cell.angle_gamma   90.00
#
_symmetry.space_group_name_H-M   'P 1'
#
loop_
_entity.id
_entity.type
_entity.pdbx_description
1 polymer ?
#
loop_
_entity_poly.entity_id
_entity_poly.type
_entity_poly.pdbx_seq_one_letter_code
_entity_poly.pdbx_strand_id
1 'polypeptide(L)'
;MSEFIKLIREKIAAITQNEPQFSQSRLPAAAQAGKIITTPSHEKPAFDSLACPACHSPQFVKRGFRQKQQERIQLYQCTACGKTFTQNVLTSGKHYPLEVILDALSLYNLGYSPSQTCSLLKERAEKIKMTLKPATLAKWVKEFEPICRFSRYREFAGRKYTPSEMVVTATLAHRQLFRFRFHRAKCRLIMWEDVRHYRFDPLREFLELVPSECPHQYFSARSGQAEGLRASEAPLTFSRTQMVVRGKQNFANLLCTFVLQSVAERKLRHEALQKFMLYNDSVTIATEVPVYITRDDLL
;
A
#
# COMPACT_ATOMS: atom_id res chain seq x y z
N MET A 1 -24.28 6.59 24.41
CA MET A 1 -23.26 6.96 23.40
C MET A 1 -21.93 7.43 24.02
N SER A 2 -21.93 8.18 25.12
CA SER A 2 -20.69 8.72 25.73
C SER A 2 -19.81 7.65 26.40
N GLU A 3 -20.38 6.63 27.06
CA GLU A 3 -19.59 5.56 27.68
C GLU A 3 -18.85 4.69 26.66
N PHE A 4 -19.45 4.45 25.48
CA PHE A 4 -18.82 3.69 24.41
C PHE A 4 -17.62 4.44 23.80
N ILE A 5 -17.73 5.76 23.64
CA ILE A 5 -16.63 6.63 23.17
C ILE A 5 -15.51 6.68 24.23
N LYS A 6 -15.86 6.72 25.51
CA LYS A 6 -14.90 6.68 26.62
C LYS A 6 -14.11 5.36 26.63
N LEU A 7 -14.80 4.23 26.48
CA LEU A 7 -14.19 2.90 26.41
C LEU A 7 -13.25 2.74 25.19
N ILE A 8 -13.61 3.32 24.05
CA ILE A 8 -12.74 3.34 22.86
C ILE A 8 -11.47 4.16 23.12
N ARG A 9 -11.61 5.35 23.71
CA ARG A 9 -10.47 6.23 24.02
C ARG A 9 -9.50 5.60 25.02
N GLU A 10 -10.03 4.97 26.07
CA GLU A 10 -9.22 4.28 27.08
C GLU A 10 -8.44 3.09 26.50
N LYS A 11 -9.07 2.31 25.61
CA LYS A 11 -8.40 1.19 24.93
C LYS A 11 -7.36 1.63 23.89
N ILE A 12 -7.61 2.72 23.17
CA ILE A 12 -6.64 3.29 22.21
C ILE A 12 -5.41 3.86 22.96
N ALA A 13 -5.63 4.57 24.06
CA ALA A 13 -4.55 5.14 24.87
C ALA A 13 -3.60 4.05 25.42
N ALA A 14 -4.14 2.93 25.90
CA ALA A 14 -3.35 1.80 26.40
C ALA A 14 -2.49 1.12 25.31
N ILE A 15 -2.91 1.16 24.05
CA ILE A 15 -2.18 0.55 22.91
C ILE A 15 -1.02 1.45 22.45
N THR A 16 -1.16 2.77 22.60
CA THR A 16 -0.18 3.76 22.13
C THR A 16 1.08 3.80 23.01
N GLN A 17 0.99 3.33 24.27
CA GLN A 17 2.11 3.28 25.21
C GLN A 17 3.10 2.12 24.98
N ASN A 18 2.77 1.18 24.08
CA ASN A 18 3.61 0.01 23.76
C ASN A 18 4.31 0.10 22.40
N GLU A 19 4.43 1.30 21.81
CA GLU A 19 5.20 1.46 20.57
C GLU A 19 6.70 1.31 20.83
N PRO A 20 7.42 0.38 20.14
CA PRO A 20 8.85 0.26 20.28
C PRO A 20 9.55 1.51 19.75
N GLN A 21 10.34 2.16 20.59
CA GLN A 21 11.23 3.25 20.18
C GLN A 21 12.28 2.72 19.20
N PHE A 22 12.13 3.06 17.92
CA PHE A 22 13.14 2.75 16.91
C PHE A 22 14.36 3.65 17.09
N SER A 23 15.48 3.07 17.47
CA SER A 23 16.75 3.78 17.64
C SER A 23 17.29 4.26 16.29
N GLN A 24 17.59 5.56 16.22
CA GLN A 24 18.26 6.17 15.08
C GLN A 24 19.75 5.78 15.14
N SER A 25 20.13 4.71 14.45
CA SER A 25 21.54 4.41 14.18
C SER A 25 21.92 4.86 12.77
N ARG A 26 23.10 5.49 12.70
CA ARG A 26 23.61 6.37 11.66
C ARG A 26 23.74 5.68 10.30
N LEU A 27 23.31 6.35 9.23
CA LEU A 27 23.69 6.04 7.85
C LEU A 27 24.73 7.05 7.34
N PRO A 28 25.73 6.63 6.54
CA PRO A 28 26.83 7.47 6.10
C PRO A 28 26.43 8.44 4.97
N ALA A 29 27.23 9.50 4.86
CA ALA A 29 27.06 10.63 3.97
C ALA A 29 27.09 10.25 2.47
N ALA A 30 26.26 10.96 1.69
CA ALA A 30 26.14 10.84 0.25
C ALA A 30 27.44 11.26 -0.47
N ALA A 31 27.95 10.39 -1.34
CA ALA A 31 29.01 10.71 -2.30
C ALA A 31 28.42 11.00 -3.69
N GLN A 32 29.15 11.85 -4.40
CA GLN A 32 28.74 12.74 -5.48
C GLN A 32 28.48 12.08 -6.85
N ALA A 33 27.88 12.89 -7.71
CA ALA A 33 27.48 12.66 -9.09
C ALA A 33 28.58 12.10 -10.01
N GLY A 34 28.18 11.21 -10.93
CA GLY A 34 29.03 10.71 -12.01
C GLY A 34 28.20 10.12 -13.16
N LYS A 35 28.31 10.79 -14.32
CA LYS A 35 28.03 10.41 -15.73
C LYS A 35 27.14 9.18 -16.02
N ILE A 36 26.03 9.44 -16.70
CA ILE A 36 25.15 8.45 -17.34
C ILE A 36 25.86 7.90 -18.59
N ILE A 37 26.33 6.66 -18.52
CA ILE A 37 26.70 5.85 -19.68
C ILE A 37 25.51 4.95 -19.99
N THR A 38 24.90 5.13 -21.16
CA THR A 38 23.83 4.28 -21.67
C THR A 38 24.41 3.00 -22.26
N THR A 39 24.14 1.86 -21.63
CA THR A 39 24.35 0.51 -22.18
C THR A 39 23.02 -0.26 -22.21
N PRO A 40 22.91 -1.29 -23.07
CA PRO A 40 21.66 -1.65 -23.73
C PRO A 40 20.70 -2.43 -22.82
N SER A 41 19.46 -2.53 -23.31
CA SER A 41 18.27 -3.08 -22.67
C SER A 41 18.45 -4.47 -22.04
N HIS A 42 18.95 -4.51 -20.81
CA HIS A 42 18.67 -5.59 -19.88
C HIS A 42 17.33 -5.28 -19.19
N GLU A 43 16.39 -6.22 -19.24
CA GLU A 43 15.16 -6.19 -18.45
C GLU A 43 15.52 -5.86 -17.00
N LYS A 44 15.26 -4.61 -16.60
CA LYS A 44 15.63 -4.11 -15.28
C LYS A 44 14.94 -4.97 -14.22
N PRO A 45 15.66 -5.47 -13.21
CA PRO A 45 15.06 -6.27 -12.15
C PRO A 45 13.87 -5.53 -11.54
N ALA A 46 12.89 -6.28 -11.04
CA ALA A 46 11.69 -5.71 -10.45
C ALA A 46 12.07 -4.59 -9.45
N PHE A 47 12.97 -4.84 -8.50
CA PHE A 47 13.47 -3.80 -7.60
C PHE A 47 14.60 -2.96 -8.24
N ASP A 48 14.41 -1.64 -8.32
CA ASP A 48 15.48 -0.70 -8.70
C ASP A 48 16.56 -0.57 -7.59
N SER A 49 16.36 -1.21 -6.42
CA SER A 49 17.23 -1.14 -5.23
C SER A 49 17.66 -2.51 -4.69
N LEU A 50 17.63 -3.57 -5.50
CA LEU A 50 18.02 -4.90 -5.02
C LEU A 50 19.50 -4.90 -4.61
N ALA A 51 19.80 -5.29 -3.38
CA ALA A 51 21.15 -5.39 -2.85
C ALA A 51 21.32 -6.68 -2.04
N CYS A 52 22.56 -7.14 -1.88
CA CYS A 52 22.85 -8.32 -1.09
C CYS A 52 22.43 -8.11 0.38
N PRO A 53 21.59 -8.96 0.98
CA PRO A 53 21.17 -8.80 2.38
C PRO A 53 22.31 -8.92 3.39
N ALA A 54 23.42 -9.56 3.02
CA ALA A 54 24.53 -9.84 3.92
C ALA A 54 25.62 -8.77 3.92
N CYS A 55 25.79 -8.03 2.82
CA CYS A 55 26.85 -7.02 2.68
C CYS A 55 26.39 -5.71 2.04
N HIS A 56 25.10 -5.59 1.72
CA HIS A 56 24.48 -4.45 1.06
C HIS A 56 25.08 -4.04 -0.30
N SER A 57 25.97 -4.87 -0.88
CA SER A 57 26.51 -4.62 -2.21
C SER A 57 25.41 -4.70 -3.28
N PRO A 58 25.35 -3.72 -4.20
CA PRO A 58 24.46 -3.77 -5.37
C PRO A 58 24.99 -4.71 -6.46
N GLN A 59 26.18 -5.30 -6.28
CA GLN A 59 26.81 -6.16 -7.28
C GLN A 59 26.38 -7.62 -7.10
N PHE A 60 25.63 -8.13 -8.07
CA PHE A 60 25.13 -9.51 -8.07
C PHE A 60 24.88 -10.02 -9.49
N VAL A 61 24.83 -11.35 -9.63
CA VAL A 61 24.48 -12.06 -10.87
C VAL A 61 23.30 -13.01 -10.64
N LYS A 62 22.50 -13.27 -11.68
CA LYS A 62 21.44 -14.28 -11.64
C LYS A 62 22.09 -15.67 -11.63
N ARG A 63 21.86 -16.47 -10.58
CA ARG A 63 22.47 -17.81 -10.41
C ARG A 63 21.59 -18.96 -10.90
N GLY A 64 20.29 -18.72 -11.05
CA GLY A 64 19.30 -19.73 -11.46
C GLY A 64 17.99 -19.61 -10.71
N PHE A 65 17.24 -20.70 -10.62
CA PHE A 65 15.92 -20.70 -9.97
C PHE A 65 15.81 -21.81 -8.92
N ARG A 66 15.09 -21.52 -7.83
CA ARG A 66 14.58 -22.52 -6.90
C ARG A 66 13.13 -22.80 -7.23
N GLN A 67 12.79 -24.04 -7.52
CA GLN A 67 11.40 -24.46 -7.60
C GLN A 67 10.87 -24.80 -6.21
N LYS A 68 9.78 -24.15 -5.80
CA LYS A 68 8.88 -24.62 -4.75
C LYS A 68 7.65 -25.25 -5.40
N GLN A 69 6.86 -25.98 -4.61
CA GLN A 69 5.59 -26.54 -5.08
C GLN A 69 4.63 -25.48 -5.66
N GLN A 70 4.73 -24.23 -5.20
CA GLN A 70 3.74 -23.17 -5.49
C GLN A 70 4.34 -21.92 -6.15
N GLU A 71 5.67 -21.80 -6.24
CA GLU A 71 6.33 -20.65 -6.86
C GLU A 71 7.71 -21.03 -7.38
N ARG A 72 8.16 -20.32 -8.43
CA ARG A 72 9.53 -20.39 -8.94
C ARG A 72 10.27 -19.11 -8.55
N ILE A 73 11.29 -19.25 -7.71
CA ILE A 73 12.01 -18.11 -7.12
C ILE A 73 13.34 -17.92 -7.84
N GLN A 74 13.61 -16.70 -8.31
CA GLN A 74 14.91 -16.33 -8.85
C GLN A 74 15.97 -16.25 -7.73
N LEU A 75 17.09 -16.95 -7.93
CA LEU A 75 18.28 -16.88 -7.07
C LEU A 75 19.30 -15.88 -7.65
N TYR A 76 19.91 -15.12 -6.74
CA TYR A 76 20.97 -14.17 -7.03
C TYR A 76 22.22 -14.54 -6.23
N GLN A 77 23.40 -14.35 -6.81
CA GLN A 77 24.67 -14.49 -6.12
C GLN A 77 25.35 -13.12 -6.06
N CYS A 78 25.69 -12.68 -4.86
CA CYS A 78 26.47 -11.46 -4.69
C CYS A 78 27.92 -11.72 -5.14
N THR A 79 28.46 -10.83 -5.97
CA THR A 79 29.85 -10.93 -6.44
C THR A 79 30.84 -10.42 -5.41
N ALA A 80 30.41 -9.54 -4.50
CA ALA A 80 31.29 -8.98 -3.46
C ALA A 80 31.53 -9.95 -2.29
N CYS A 81 30.51 -10.69 -1.84
CA CYS A 81 30.65 -11.61 -0.70
C CYS A 81 30.40 -13.10 -1.04
N GLY A 82 30.11 -13.41 -2.31
CA GLY A 82 29.85 -14.78 -2.79
C GLY A 82 28.54 -15.42 -2.33
N LYS A 83 27.82 -14.81 -1.38
CA LYS A 83 26.58 -15.36 -0.81
C LYS A 83 25.42 -15.33 -1.79
N THR A 84 24.58 -16.35 -1.73
CA THR A 84 23.35 -16.44 -2.54
C THR A 84 22.16 -15.92 -1.75
N PHE A 85 21.29 -15.17 -2.41
CA PHE A 85 20.09 -14.57 -1.82
C PHE A 85 18.93 -14.58 -2.81
N THR A 86 17.73 -14.35 -2.29
CA THR A 86 16.48 -14.18 -3.05
C THR A 86 15.96 -12.77 -2.90
N GLN A 87 15.12 -12.33 -3.83
CA GLN A 87 14.40 -11.04 -3.72
C GLN A 87 13.52 -10.99 -2.47
N ASN A 88 12.86 -12.11 -2.15
CA ASN A 88 11.89 -12.18 -1.06
C ASN A 88 12.58 -12.77 0.17
N VAL A 89 13.25 -11.90 0.95
CA VAL A 89 13.91 -12.31 2.20
C VAL A 89 12.85 -12.77 3.23
N LEU A 90 11.66 -12.16 3.22
CA LEU A 90 10.58 -12.41 4.18
C LEU A 90 9.77 -13.68 3.91
N THR A 91 9.86 -14.27 2.72
CA THR A 91 9.26 -15.59 2.41
C THR A 91 10.24 -16.74 2.50
N SER A 92 11.47 -16.48 2.96
CA SER A 92 12.43 -17.55 3.23
C SER A 92 11.82 -18.52 4.26
N GLY A 93 11.69 -19.80 3.88
CA GLY A 93 11.08 -20.83 4.73
C GLY A 93 9.54 -20.90 4.70
N LYS A 94 8.84 -20.01 3.97
CA LYS A 94 7.37 -20.08 3.84
C LYS A 94 6.96 -20.93 2.64
N HIS A 95 5.93 -21.77 2.84
CA HIS A 95 5.34 -22.61 1.79
C HIS A 95 4.49 -21.80 0.81
N TYR A 96 3.73 -20.83 1.34
CA TYR A 96 2.79 -19.99 0.59
C TYR A 96 3.49 -18.79 -0.07
N PRO A 97 3.10 -18.41 -1.31
CA PRO A 97 3.57 -17.18 -1.95
C PRO A 97 3.18 -15.94 -1.14
N LEU A 98 4.02 -14.89 -1.20
CA LEU A 98 3.77 -13.66 -0.43
C LEU A 98 2.43 -13.02 -0.82
N GLU A 99 2.12 -12.97 -2.10
CA GLU A 99 0.88 -12.39 -2.64
C GLU A 99 -0.37 -12.99 -1.96
N VAL A 100 -0.41 -14.31 -1.81
CA VAL A 100 -1.51 -15.04 -1.14
C VAL A 100 -1.62 -14.62 0.32
N ILE A 101 -0.48 -14.47 1.01
CA ILE A 101 -0.46 -14.02 2.41
C ILE A 101 -1.01 -12.60 2.52
N LEU A 102 -0.59 -11.69 1.65
CA LEU A 102 -1.05 -10.29 1.66
C LEU A 102 -2.55 -10.16 1.37
N ASP A 103 -3.05 -10.93 0.41
CA ASP A 103 -4.49 -10.96 0.10
C ASP A 103 -5.30 -11.57 1.26
N ALA A 104 -4.77 -12.58 1.94
CA ALA A 104 -5.41 -13.17 3.11
C ALA A 104 -5.53 -12.19 4.27
N LEU A 105 -4.44 -11.48 4.59
CA LEU A 105 -4.43 -10.43 5.62
C LEU A 105 -5.42 -9.31 5.27
N SER A 106 -5.44 -8.90 4.01
CA SER A 106 -6.33 -7.86 3.50
C SER A 106 -7.80 -8.23 3.64
N LEU A 107 -8.19 -9.43 3.21
CA LEU A 107 -9.56 -9.93 3.36
C LEU A 107 -9.95 -10.07 4.82
N TYR A 108 -9.07 -10.63 5.65
CA TYR A 108 -9.33 -10.71 7.07
C TYR A 108 -9.58 -9.32 7.68
N ASN A 109 -8.74 -8.33 7.37
CA ASN A 109 -8.85 -6.97 7.88
C ASN A 109 -10.07 -6.21 7.35
N LEU A 110 -10.58 -6.53 6.15
CA LEU A 110 -11.88 -6.06 5.67
C LEU A 110 -13.07 -6.60 6.47
N GLY A 111 -12.87 -7.48 7.45
CA GLY A 111 -13.91 -7.94 8.37
C GLY A 111 -14.42 -9.35 8.11
N TYR A 112 -13.94 -10.03 7.06
CA TYR A 112 -14.29 -11.43 6.82
C TYR A 112 -13.76 -12.33 7.95
N SER A 113 -14.52 -13.37 8.29
CA SER A 113 -14.08 -14.38 9.24
C SER A 113 -12.92 -15.21 8.67
N PRO A 114 -12.16 -15.95 9.49
CA PRO A 114 -11.10 -16.82 8.99
C PRO A 114 -11.59 -17.86 7.97
N SER A 115 -12.79 -18.44 8.17
CA SER A 115 -13.37 -19.41 7.25
C SER A 115 -13.78 -18.75 5.93
N GLN A 116 -14.47 -17.61 5.99
CA GLN A 116 -14.85 -16.83 4.81
C GLN A 116 -13.64 -16.39 3.99
N THR A 117 -12.58 -15.93 4.68
CA THR A 117 -11.32 -15.54 4.04
C THR A 117 -10.70 -16.70 3.28
N CYS A 118 -10.66 -17.89 3.87
CA CYS A 118 -10.14 -19.09 3.21
C CYS A 118 -10.98 -19.47 1.98
N SER A 119 -12.31 -19.39 2.06
CA SER A 119 -13.21 -19.65 0.92
C SER A 119 -13.01 -18.66 -0.22
N LEU A 120 -13.01 -17.36 0.07
CA LEU A 120 -12.80 -16.30 -0.93
C LEU A 120 -11.42 -16.39 -1.59
N LEU A 121 -10.39 -16.74 -0.83
CA LEU A 121 -9.07 -16.97 -1.40
C LEU A 121 -9.05 -18.19 -2.33
N LYS A 122 -9.74 -19.27 -1.96
CA LYS A 122 -9.82 -20.47 -2.79
C LYS A 122 -10.48 -20.17 -4.15
N GLU A 123 -11.55 -19.37 -4.17
CA GLU A 123 -12.21 -18.90 -5.40
C GLU A 123 -11.29 -18.01 -6.24
N ARG A 124 -10.62 -17.03 -5.62
CA ARG A 124 -9.69 -16.12 -6.34
C ARG A 124 -8.45 -16.84 -6.84
N ALA A 125 -8.01 -17.85 -6.10
CA ALA A 125 -6.83 -18.63 -6.39
C ALA A 125 -7.17 -19.88 -7.20
N GLU A 126 -8.29 -19.96 -7.94
CA GLU A 126 -8.63 -21.13 -8.78
C GLU A 126 -7.49 -21.61 -9.70
N LYS A 127 -6.59 -20.70 -10.11
CA LYS A 127 -5.36 -21.03 -10.88
C LYS A 127 -4.30 -21.79 -10.07
N ILE A 128 -4.43 -21.78 -8.76
CA ILE A 128 -3.48 -22.24 -7.77
C ILE A 128 -4.25 -23.23 -6.87
N LYS A 129 -4.08 -24.54 -7.08
CA LYS A 129 -4.72 -25.61 -6.29
C LYS A 129 -4.26 -25.60 -4.83
N MET A 130 -4.66 -24.60 -4.05
CA MET A 130 -4.20 -24.32 -2.70
C MET A 130 -5.37 -24.28 -1.75
N THR A 131 -5.24 -25.03 -0.65
CA THR A 131 -6.21 -25.05 0.44
C THR A 131 -5.57 -24.42 1.67
N LEU A 132 -5.94 -23.17 1.95
CA LEU A 132 -5.52 -22.48 3.16
C LEU A 132 -6.35 -22.96 4.35
N LYS A 133 -5.69 -23.27 5.48
CA LYS A 133 -6.36 -23.61 6.73
C LYS A 133 -6.56 -22.35 7.59
N PRO A 134 -7.70 -22.19 8.30
CA PRO A 134 -7.93 -21.03 9.19
C PRO A 134 -6.85 -20.83 10.26
N ALA A 135 -6.28 -21.92 10.80
CA ALA A 135 -5.19 -21.85 11.76
C ALA A 135 -3.91 -21.21 11.18
N THR A 136 -3.63 -21.45 9.90
CA THR A 136 -2.50 -20.83 9.20
C THR A 136 -2.72 -19.32 9.05
N LEU A 137 -3.93 -18.91 8.70
CA LEU A 137 -4.31 -17.49 8.64
C LEU A 137 -4.16 -16.82 10.00
N ALA A 138 -4.64 -17.44 11.08
CA ALA A 138 -4.50 -16.90 12.43
C ALA A 138 -3.02 -16.68 12.82
N LYS A 139 -2.14 -17.60 12.43
CA LYS A 139 -0.69 -17.44 12.62
C LYS A 139 -0.14 -16.23 11.86
N TRP A 140 -0.55 -16.02 10.60
CA TRP A 140 -0.13 -14.86 9.82
C TRP A 140 -0.66 -13.55 10.38
N VAL A 141 -1.93 -13.50 10.80
CA VAL A 141 -2.51 -12.30 11.42
C VAL A 141 -1.68 -11.88 12.63
N LYS A 142 -1.29 -12.83 13.49
CA LYS A 142 -0.43 -12.56 14.65
C LYS A 142 0.99 -12.15 14.23
N GLU A 143 1.57 -12.83 13.25
CA GLU A 143 2.93 -12.54 12.75
C GLU A 143 3.03 -11.12 12.16
N PHE A 144 2.01 -10.70 11.41
CA PHE A 144 2.01 -9.42 10.68
C PHE A 144 1.24 -8.30 11.37
N GLU A 145 0.73 -8.52 12.58
CA GLU A 145 0.05 -7.51 13.40
C GLU A 145 0.84 -6.19 13.54
N PRO A 146 2.18 -6.19 13.75
CA PRO A 146 2.94 -4.95 13.85
C PRO A 146 2.94 -4.12 12.56
N ILE A 147 2.75 -4.77 11.40
CA ILE A 147 2.75 -4.14 10.08
C ILE A 147 1.32 -3.75 9.67
N CYS A 148 0.34 -4.59 9.95
CA CYS A 148 -1.07 -4.37 9.61
C CYS A 148 -1.81 -3.62 10.72
N ARG A 149 -1.47 -2.35 10.93
CA ARG A 149 -1.98 -1.54 12.06
C ARG A 149 -3.49 -1.36 12.08
N PHE A 150 -4.20 -1.58 10.97
CA PHE A 150 -5.67 -1.58 10.96
C PHE A 150 -6.30 -2.70 11.81
N SER A 151 -5.55 -3.77 12.14
CA SER A 151 -6.03 -4.87 12.99
C SER A 151 -6.65 -4.38 14.31
N ARG A 152 -6.07 -3.32 14.91
CA ARG A 152 -6.56 -2.69 16.16
C ARG A 152 -7.96 -2.05 16.04
N TYR A 153 -8.35 -1.68 14.83
CA TYR A 153 -9.63 -1.04 14.52
C TYR A 153 -10.66 -2.02 13.96
N ARG A 154 -10.22 -3.20 13.51
CA ARG A 154 -11.03 -4.19 12.80
C ARG A 154 -12.31 -4.55 13.55
N GLU A 155 -12.22 -4.81 14.85
CA GLU A 155 -13.39 -5.19 15.64
C GLU A 155 -14.43 -4.06 15.72
N PHE A 156 -13.98 -2.82 15.90
CA PHE A 156 -14.86 -1.65 15.94
C PHE A 156 -15.49 -1.36 14.58
N ALA A 157 -14.73 -1.53 13.49
CA ALA A 157 -15.23 -1.43 12.12
C ALA A 157 -16.30 -2.48 11.84
N GLY A 158 -16.04 -3.75 12.20
CA GLY A 158 -16.95 -4.87 11.95
C GLY A 158 -18.28 -4.81 12.71
N ARG A 159 -18.36 -4.03 13.79
CA ARG A 159 -19.63 -3.77 14.49
C ARG A 159 -20.57 -2.82 13.73
N LYS A 160 -20.05 -2.06 12.76
CA LYS A 160 -20.78 -0.99 12.07
C LYS A 160 -20.88 -1.18 10.56
N TYR A 161 -19.96 -1.93 9.97
CA TYR A 161 -19.87 -2.15 8.54
C TYR A 161 -19.76 -3.63 8.26
N THR A 162 -20.53 -4.12 7.30
CA THR A 162 -20.28 -5.43 6.71
C THR A 162 -19.00 -5.37 5.85
N PRO A 163 -18.35 -6.51 5.57
CA PRO A 163 -17.13 -6.51 4.76
C PRO A 163 -17.27 -5.87 3.37
N SER A 164 -18.44 -6.00 2.74
CA SER A 164 -18.75 -5.37 1.44
C SER A 164 -18.95 -3.85 1.53
N GLU A 165 -19.34 -3.33 2.70
CA GLU A 165 -19.61 -1.90 2.90
C GLU A 165 -18.40 -1.13 3.44
N MET A 166 -17.35 -1.84 3.91
CA MET A 166 -16.16 -1.20 4.47
C MET A 166 -15.47 -0.28 3.47
N VAL A 167 -15.47 -0.67 2.20
CA VAL A 167 -14.76 0.03 1.12
C VAL A 167 -15.67 0.20 -0.08
N VAL A 168 -15.94 1.45 -0.41
CA VAL A 168 -16.61 1.84 -1.65
C VAL A 168 -15.59 1.84 -2.78
N THR A 169 -15.99 1.35 -3.94
CA THR A 169 -15.14 1.29 -5.14
C THR A 169 -15.92 1.82 -6.33
N ALA A 170 -15.28 2.65 -7.16
CA ALA A 170 -15.80 3.09 -8.45
C ALA A 170 -14.70 3.02 -9.51
N THR A 171 -15.05 2.68 -10.74
CA THR A 171 -14.11 2.72 -11.87
C THR A 171 -14.37 4.00 -12.66
N LEU A 172 -13.37 4.87 -12.74
CA LEU A 172 -13.46 6.17 -13.38
C LEU A 172 -12.67 6.15 -14.70
N ALA A 173 -13.33 6.47 -15.82
CA ALA A 173 -12.71 6.54 -17.13
C ALA A 173 -12.27 7.98 -17.44
N HIS A 174 -11.05 8.34 -17.04
CA HIS A 174 -10.52 9.72 -17.07
C HIS A 174 -9.22 9.78 -17.89
N ARG A 175 -9.35 9.61 -19.22
CA ARG A 175 -8.27 9.27 -20.19
C ARG A 175 -7.57 7.93 -19.95
N GLN A 176 -7.49 7.48 -18.69
CA GLN A 176 -7.10 6.14 -18.26
C GLN A 176 -8.10 5.62 -17.22
N LEU A 177 -8.12 4.30 -17.03
CA LEU A 177 -8.97 3.67 -16.03
C LEU A 177 -8.33 3.82 -14.65
N PHE A 178 -9.01 4.57 -13.79
CA PHE A 178 -8.66 4.67 -12.37
C PHE A 178 -9.67 3.91 -11.54
N ARG A 179 -9.20 3.27 -10.48
CA ARG A 179 -10.07 2.58 -9.54
C ARG A 179 -10.10 3.33 -8.22
N PHE A 180 -11.04 4.28 -8.16
CA PHE A 180 -11.35 5.00 -6.93
C PHE A 180 -11.75 4.00 -5.87
N ARG A 181 -11.15 4.13 -4.69
CA ARG A 181 -11.56 3.37 -3.51
C ARG A 181 -11.55 4.25 -2.28
N PHE A 182 -12.55 4.07 -1.44
CA PHE A 182 -12.69 4.81 -0.21
C PHE A 182 -13.14 3.91 0.94
N HIS A 183 -12.33 3.87 1.99
CA HIS A 183 -12.56 3.07 3.18
C HIS A 183 -13.42 3.83 4.21
N ARG A 184 -14.73 3.69 4.07
CA ARG A 184 -15.75 4.33 4.91
C ARG A 184 -15.54 4.08 6.40
N ALA A 185 -15.34 2.81 6.77
CA ALA A 185 -15.20 2.43 8.18
C ALA A 185 -14.00 3.11 8.84
N LYS A 186 -12.84 3.13 8.17
CA LYS A 186 -11.62 3.76 8.67
C LYS A 186 -11.79 5.28 8.80
N CYS A 187 -12.34 5.93 7.77
CA CYS A 187 -12.62 7.36 7.82
C CYS A 187 -13.49 7.72 9.03
N ARG A 188 -14.59 7.00 9.25
CA ARG A 188 -15.48 7.22 10.39
C ARG A 188 -14.83 6.97 11.74
N LEU A 189 -14.03 5.91 11.87
CA LEU A 189 -13.30 5.62 13.11
C LEU A 189 -12.30 6.73 13.46
N ILE A 190 -11.53 7.22 12.48
CA ILE A 190 -10.63 8.36 12.67
C ILE A 190 -11.42 9.59 13.12
N MET A 191 -12.57 9.87 12.49
CA MET A 191 -13.41 11.01 12.87
C MET A 191 -13.98 10.91 14.29
N TRP A 192 -14.25 9.70 14.79
CA TRP A 192 -14.75 9.50 16.15
C TRP A 192 -13.66 9.52 17.23
N GLU A 193 -12.40 9.34 16.85
CA GLU A 193 -11.27 9.32 17.79
C GLU A 193 -11.11 10.68 18.49
N ASP A 194 -11.21 11.78 17.71
CA ASP A 194 -11.00 13.14 18.19
C ASP A 194 -12.05 14.12 17.64
N VAL A 195 -12.60 14.98 18.51
CA VAL A 195 -13.58 16.00 18.13
C VAL A 195 -13.02 16.98 17.09
N ARG A 196 -11.71 17.23 17.09
CA ARG A 196 -11.03 18.11 16.12
C ARG A 196 -11.14 17.57 14.69
N HIS A 197 -11.40 16.28 14.52
CA HIS A 197 -11.55 15.68 13.20
C HIS A 197 -12.90 15.99 12.54
N TYR A 198 -13.86 16.57 13.27
CA TYR A 198 -15.14 17.03 12.70
C TYR A 198 -14.94 18.05 11.57
N ARG A 199 -13.86 18.83 11.58
CA ARG A 199 -13.51 19.76 10.48
C ARG A 199 -13.29 19.08 9.12
N PHE A 200 -13.08 17.76 9.12
CA PHE A 200 -12.90 16.96 7.91
C PHE A 200 -14.22 16.34 7.40
N ASP A 201 -15.38 16.70 7.97
CA ASP A 201 -16.69 16.25 7.47
C ASP A 201 -16.90 16.54 5.97
N PRO A 202 -16.56 17.73 5.45
CA PRO A 202 -16.67 18.00 4.02
C PRO A 202 -15.82 17.07 3.16
N LEU A 203 -14.61 16.70 3.63
CA LEU A 203 -13.74 15.76 2.92
C LEU A 203 -14.36 14.36 2.91
N ARG A 204 -14.94 13.92 4.03
CA ARG A 204 -15.67 12.65 4.11
C ARG A 204 -16.81 12.64 3.09
N GLU A 205 -17.67 13.66 3.11
CA GLU A 205 -18.80 13.78 2.18
C GLU A 205 -18.37 13.77 0.72
N PHE A 206 -17.33 14.53 0.39
CA PHE A 206 -16.74 14.52 -0.94
C PHE A 206 -16.36 13.09 -1.37
N LEU A 207 -15.62 12.35 -0.53
CA LEU A 207 -15.22 10.97 -0.84
C LEU A 207 -16.41 10.01 -0.95
N GLU A 208 -17.45 10.20 -0.15
CA GLU A 208 -18.69 9.42 -0.22
C GLU A 208 -19.44 9.65 -1.55
N LEU A 209 -19.41 10.88 -2.07
CA LEU A 209 -20.14 11.29 -3.27
C LEU A 209 -19.40 11.01 -4.57
N VAL A 210 -18.07 10.77 -4.56
CA VAL A 210 -17.29 10.49 -5.78
C VAL A 210 -17.93 9.45 -6.71
N PRO A 211 -18.48 8.31 -6.24
CA PRO A 211 -19.07 7.32 -7.16
C PRO A 211 -20.27 7.82 -7.97
N SER A 212 -21.04 8.78 -7.44
CA SER A 212 -22.27 9.28 -8.07
C SER A 212 -22.13 10.67 -8.67
N GLU A 213 -21.36 11.56 -8.03
CA GLU A 213 -21.29 12.98 -8.35
C GLU A 213 -19.94 13.42 -8.94
N CYS A 214 -19.08 12.49 -9.37
CA CYS A 214 -17.79 12.86 -9.93
C CYS A 214 -17.98 13.71 -11.20
N PRO A 215 -17.42 14.93 -11.28
CA PRO A 215 -17.54 15.78 -12.45
C PRO A 215 -16.58 15.32 -13.56
N HIS A 216 -16.96 14.27 -14.28
CA HIS A 216 -16.16 13.61 -15.31
C HIS A 216 -15.67 14.54 -16.44
N GLN A 217 -16.37 15.65 -16.67
CA GLN A 217 -16.01 16.65 -17.68
C GLN A 217 -14.62 17.26 -17.48
N TYR A 218 -14.15 17.43 -16.24
CA TYR A 218 -12.83 18.00 -15.96
C TYR A 218 -11.69 17.03 -16.29
N PHE A 219 -12.01 15.75 -16.44
CA PHE A 219 -11.04 14.68 -16.60
C PHE A 219 -11.07 14.03 -17.98
N SER A 220 -12.03 14.41 -18.83
CA SER A 220 -12.14 13.96 -20.20
C SER A 220 -11.50 14.96 -21.15
N ALA A 221 -10.75 14.48 -22.15
CA ALA A 221 -10.34 15.32 -23.26
C ALA A 221 -11.57 15.54 -24.16
N ARG A 222 -12.22 16.70 -24.08
CA ARG A 222 -13.17 17.10 -25.13
C ARG A 222 -12.40 17.80 -26.23
N SER A 223 -12.55 17.29 -27.45
CA SER A 223 -12.14 17.95 -28.68
C SER A 223 -12.77 19.35 -28.77
N GLY A 224 -11.94 20.40 -28.75
CA GLY A 224 -12.36 21.77 -29.10
C GLY A 224 -12.52 22.77 -27.95
N GLN A 225 -12.34 22.37 -26.70
CA GLN A 225 -12.15 23.29 -25.57
C GLN A 225 -10.72 23.13 -25.04
N ALA A 226 -10.10 24.25 -24.59
CA ALA A 226 -8.75 24.24 -24.03
C ALA A 226 -8.62 23.09 -23.03
N GLU A 227 -7.81 22.09 -23.39
CA GLU A 227 -7.70 20.86 -22.63
C GLU A 227 -7.35 21.19 -21.18
N GLY A 228 -8.16 20.69 -20.24
CA GLY A 228 -7.73 20.66 -18.84
C GLY A 228 -6.42 19.88 -18.78
N LEU A 229 -5.33 20.55 -18.46
CA LEU A 229 -4.02 19.92 -18.32
C LEU A 229 -4.04 19.04 -17.08
N ARG A 230 -3.47 17.83 -17.17
CA ARG A 230 -3.14 17.11 -15.94
C ARG A 230 -2.17 17.96 -15.14
N ALA A 231 -2.23 17.89 -13.81
CA ALA A 231 -1.29 18.63 -12.96
C ALA A 231 0.19 18.35 -13.31
N SER A 232 0.49 17.15 -13.82
CA SER A 232 1.82 16.76 -14.31
C SER A 232 2.20 17.36 -15.69
N GLU A 233 1.22 17.77 -16.47
CA GLU A 233 1.38 18.39 -17.80
C GLU A 233 1.42 19.92 -17.71
N ALA A 234 0.86 20.49 -16.64
CA ALA A 234 0.84 21.93 -16.41
C ALA A 234 2.28 22.48 -16.26
N PRO A 235 2.63 23.56 -16.97
CA PRO A 235 3.95 24.17 -16.85
C PRO A 235 4.14 24.71 -15.42
N LEU A 236 5.28 24.37 -14.81
CA LEU A 236 5.62 24.85 -13.48
C LEU A 236 5.97 26.34 -13.56
N THR A 237 5.09 27.19 -13.04
CA THR A 237 5.26 28.64 -13.01
C THR A 237 6.07 29.15 -11.81
N PHE A 238 6.45 28.27 -10.88
CA PHE A 238 7.21 28.65 -9.69
C PHE A 238 8.70 28.24 -9.76
N SER A 239 9.56 29.10 -9.19
CA SER A 239 11.00 28.86 -9.13
C SER A 239 11.35 27.73 -8.16
N ARG A 240 12.20 26.79 -8.60
CA ARG A 240 12.72 25.71 -7.76
C ARG A 240 13.95 26.11 -6.94
N THR A 241 14.47 27.33 -7.09
CA THR A 241 15.74 27.76 -6.48
C THR A 241 15.74 27.63 -4.95
N GLN A 242 14.58 27.78 -4.31
CA GLN A 242 14.42 27.65 -2.86
C GLN A 242 13.78 26.30 -2.42
N MET A 243 13.61 25.35 -3.34
CA MET A 243 12.96 24.08 -3.04
C MET A 243 13.89 23.17 -2.21
N VAL A 244 13.54 22.92 -0.95
CA VAL A 244 14.26 21.99 -0.07
C VAL A 244 13.61 20.60 -0.13
N VAL A 245 14.27 19.65 -0.79
CA VAL A 245 13.83 18.25 -0.82
C VAL A 245 14.40 17.51 0.38
N ARG A 246 13.53 17.00 1.26
CA ARG A 246 13.91 16.19 2.43
C ARG A 246 13.35 14.78 2.31
N GLY A 247 14.23 13.78 2.34
CA GLY A 247 13.83 12.39 2.48
C GLY A 247 13.23 12.14 3.86
N LYS A 248 12.14 11.39 3.93
CA LYS A 248 11.55 10.91 5.18
C LYS A 248 11.51 9.38 5.15
N GLN A 249 11.85 8.78 6.28
CA GLN A 249 11.65 7.36 6.54
C GLN A 249 10.53 7.22 7.56
N ASN A 250 9.45 6.54 7.18
CA ASN A 250 8.28 6.34 8.00
C ASN A 250 7.67 4.95 7.76
N PHE A 251 6.57 4.66 8.44
CA PHE A 251 5.89 3.38 8.36
C PHE A 251 5.39 3.03 6.95
N ALA A 252 5.01 4.03 6.15
CA ALA A 252 4.59 3.81 4.76
C ALA A 252 5.77 3.32 3.89
N ASN A 253 7.00 3.77 4.15
CA ASN A 253 8.20 3.23 3.48
C ASN A 253 8.40 1.74 3.79
N LEU A 254 8.16 1.32 5.05
CA LEU A 254 8.26 -0.08 5.48
C LEU A 254 7.17 -0.95 4.82
N LEU A 255 5.91 -0.50 4.85
CA LEU A 255 4.79 -1.17 4.18
C LEU A 255 5.04 -1.30 2.68
N CYS A 256 5.52 -0.24 2.03
CA CYS A 256 5.83 -0.25 0.61
C CYS A 256 6.91 -1.30 0.29
N THR A 257 8.01 -1.29 1.04
CA THR A 257 9.08 -2.28 0.88
C THR A 257 8.57 -3.71 1.06
N PHE A 258 7.66 -3.93 2.00
CA PHE A 258 7.04 -5.23 2.25
C PHE A 258 6.15 -5.70 1.09
N VAL A 259 5.23 -4.86 0.62
CA VAL A 259 4.27 -5.23 -0.44
C VAL A 259 4.96 -5.41 -1.78
N LEU A 260 5.92 -4.55 -2.12
CA LEU A 260 6.58 -4.60 -3.43
C LEU A 260 7.35 -5.91 -3.65
N GLN A 261 7.71 -6.65 -2.59
CA GLN A 261 8.31 -7.98 -2.70
C GLN A 261 7.35 -9.03 -3.29
N SER A 262 6.04 -8.84 -3.16
CA SER A 262 5.07 -9.79 -3.72
C SER A 262 4.80 -9.57 -5.21
N VAL A 263 5.28 -8.47 -5.81
CA VAL A 263 4.86 -8.05 -7.14
C VAL A 263 6.02 -8.17 -8.14
N ALA A 264 5.93 -9.17 -9.02
CA ALA A 264 6.92 -9.38 -10.07
C ALA A 264 6.86 -8.26 -11.13
N GLU A 265 5.67 -7.92 -11.62
CA GLU A 265 5.48 -6.98 -12.71
C GLU A 265 5.40 -5.52 -12.25
N ARG A 266 6.20 -4.64 -12.87
CA ARG A 266 6.22 -3.21 -12.54
C ARG A 266 4.84 -2.56 -12.66
N LYS A 267 4.05 -2.94 -13.68
CA LYS A 267 2.72 -2.36 -13.96
C LYS A 267 1.69 -2.65 -12.85
N LEU A 268 1.87 -3.72 -12.08
CA LEU A 268 0.92 -4.14 -11.04
C LEU A 268 1.23 -3.56 -9.65
N ARG A 269 2.38 -2.91 -9.47
CA ARG A 269 2.85 -2.44 -8.16
C ARG A 269 1.93 -1.44 -7.52
N HIS A 270 1.46 -0.50 -8.33
CA HIS A 270 0.64 0.59 -7.86
C HIS A 270 -0.66 0.07 -7.27
N GLU A 271 -1.35 -0.79 -8.02
CA GLU A 271 -2.60 -1.44 -7.58
C GLU A 271 -2.38 -2.31 -6.33
N ALA A 272 -1.33 -3.13 -6.30
CA ALA A 272 -1.03 -4.00 -5.16
C ALA A 272 -0.74 -3.18 -3.89
N LEU A 273 0.07 -2.14 -4.01
CA LEU A 273 0.43 -1.24 -2.91
C LEU A 273 -0.79 -0.50 -2.37
N GLN A 274 -1.57 0.10 -3.26
CA GLN A 274 -2.79 0.84 -2.92
C GLN A 274 -3.80 -0.03 -2.21
N LYS A 275 -4.10 -1.20 -2.78
CA LYS A 275 -5.04 -2.16 -2.20
C LYS A 275 -4.58 -2.60 -0.80
N PHE A 276 -3.30 -2.95 -0.66
CA PHE A 276 -2.77 -3.42 0.62
C PHE A 276 -2.79 -2.32 1.69
N MET A 277 -2.30 -1.12 1.37
CA MET A 277 -2.30 0.01 2.29
C MET A 277 -3.74 0.40 2.67
N LEU A 278 -4.65 0.47 1.69
CA LEU A 278 -6.04 0.79 1.96
C LEU A 278 -6.66 -0.19 2.96
N TYR A 279 -6.36 -1.48 2.92
CA TYR A 279 -6.99 -2.46 3.82
C TYR A 279 -6.25 -2.71 5.14
N ASN A 280 -4.92 -2.48 5.20
CA ASN A 280 -4.09 -2.91 6.33
C ASN A 280 -3.42 -1.77 7.09
N ASP A 281 -3.16 -0.64 6.43
CA ASP A 281 -2.63 0.55 7.10
C ASP A 281 -3.74 1.27 7.88
N SER A 282 -3.43 1.90 9.01
CA SER A 282 -4.44 2.57 9.84
C SER A 282 -4.91 3.92 9.31
N VAL A 283 -4.16 4.58 8.41
CA VAL A 283 -4.40 6.00 8.05
C VAL A 283 -4.72 6.21 6.57
N THR A 284 -4.44 5.22 5.71
CA THR A 284 -4.79 5.27 4.28
C THR A 284 -6.29 5.09 4.09
N ILE A 285 -7.05 6.19 3.92
CA ILE A 285 -8.53 6.13 3.80
C ILE A 285 -9.04 6.05 2.36
N ALA A 286 -8.27 6.49 1.36
CA ALA A 286 -8.72 6.52 -0.03
C ALA A 286 -7.56 6.37 -1.01
N THR A 287 -7.85 5.90 -2.22
CA THR A 287 -6.90 5.76 -3.33
C THR A 287 -7.56 6.21 -4.63
N GLU A 288 -6.78 6.76 -5.56
CA GLU A 288 -7.25 7.24 -6.87
C GLU A 288 -8.42 8.23 -6.76
N VAL A 289 -8.29 9.18 -5.84
CA VAL A 289 -9.29 10.24 -5.63
C VAL A 289 -9.21 11.24 -6.78
N PRO A 290 -10.32 11.51 -7.51
CA PRO A 290 -10.33 12.49 -8.58
C PRO A 290 -10.32 13.90 -7.98
N VAL A 291 -9.22 14.63 -8.19
CA VAL A 291 -9.07 16.02 -7.70
C VAL A 291 -8.87 16.93 -8.91
N TYR A 292 -9.61 18.03 -8.94
CA TYR A 292 -9.48 19.09 -9.93
C TYR A 292 -9.38 20.44 -9.20
N ILE A 293 -8.72 21.40 -9.85
CA ILE A 293 -8.53 22.75 -9.35
C ILE A 293 -8.85 23.66 -10.52
N THR A 294 -9.76 24.61 -10.32
CA THR A 294 -10.14 25.62 -11.29
C THR A 294 -9.33 26.90 -11.06
N ARG A 295 -9.48 27.89 -11.95
CA ARG A 295 -8.83 29.20 -11.73
C ARG A 295 -9.40 29.91 -10.50
N ASP A 296 -10.69 29.76 -10.25
CA ASP A 296 -11.37 30.41 -9.13
C ASP A 296 -10.92 29.85 -7.78
N ASP A 297 -10.42 28.61 -7.74
CA ASP A 297 -9.85 27.99 -6.53
C ASP A 297 -8.43 28.50 -6.19
N LEU A 298 -7.77 29.20 -7.11
CA LEU A 298 -6.39 29.70 -6.96
C LEU A 298 -6.31 31.20 -6.67
N LEU A 299 -7.44 31.92 -6.80
CA LEU A 299 -7.56 33.36 -6.61
C LEU A 299 -8.00 33.69 -5.19
#